data_AF-A0A3M2F1Z8-F1
#
_entry.id   AF-A0A3M2F1Z8-F1
#
_cell.length_a   1.000
_cell.length_b   1.000
_cell.length_c   1.000
_cell.angle_alpha   90.00
_cell.angle_beta   90.00
_cell.angle_gamma   90.00
#
_symmetry.space_group_name_H-M   'P 1'
#
loop_
_entity.id
_entity.type
_entity.pdbx_description
1 polymer ?
#
loop_
_entity_poly.entity_id
_entity_poly.type
_entity_poly.pdbx_seq_one_letter_code
_entity_poly.pdbx_strand_id
1 'polypeptide(L)' 'MKKVRTYFEEVWNEVKWEGGKVTWPSNEEVKGSTIVVIVTVALMAVYFAVVDTGIGWAVAKMLGVR' A
#
# COMPACT_ATOMS: atom_id res chain seq x y z
N MET A 1 0.92 -12.48 -36.11
CA MET A 1 -0.16 -12.90 -35.19
C MET A 1 0.12 -14.21 -34.46
N LYS A 2 0.64 -15.27 -35.11
CA LYS A 2 0.93 -16.57 -34.43
C LYS A 2 1.90 -16.46 -33.24
N LYS A 3 2.96 -15.66 -33.37
CA LYS A 3 3.99 -15.46 -32.32
C LYS A 3 3.44 -14.84 -31.02
N VAL A 4 2.43 -13.98 -31.13
CA VAL A 4 1.78 -13.34 -29.97
C VAL A 4 0.95 -14.38 -29.20
N ARG A 5 0.25 -15.26 -29.92
CA ARG A 5 -0.54 -16.33 -29.29
C ARG A 5 0.35 -17.29 -28.49
N THR A 6 1.48 -17.70 -29.06
CA THR A 6 2.44 -18.59 -28.39
C THR A 6 3.05 -17.95 -27.14
N TYR A 7 3.34 -16.64 -27.18
CA TYR A 7 3.82 -15.89 -26.01
C TYR A 7 2.80 -15.88 -24.87
N PHE A 8 1.52 -15.63 -25.17
CA PHE A 8 0.47 -15.67 -24.15
C PHE A 8 0.20 -17.10 -23.63
N GLU A 9 0.31 -18.11 -24.49
CA GLU A 9 0.23 -19.53 -24.09
C GLU A 9 1.37 -19.91 -23.12
N GLU A 10 2.61 -19.49 -23.39
CA GLU A 10 3.76 -19.70 -22.49
C GLU A 10 3.59 -19.00 -21.13
N VAL A 11 3.24 -17.71 -21.13
CA VAL A 11 3.04 -16.92 -19.90
C VAL A 11 1.94 -17.51 -19.02
N TRP A 12 0.84 -17.97 -19.63
CA TRP A 12 -0.26 -18.57 -18.88
C TRP A 12 0.11 -19.91 -18.26
N ASN A 13 0.95 -20.71 -18.95
CA ASN A 13 1.45 -21.98 -18.44
C ASN A 13 2.49 -21.77 -17.31
N GLU A 14 3.35 -20.75 -17.40
CA GLU A 14 4.29 -20.39 -16.32
C GLU A 14 3.56 -19.90 -15.04
N VAL A 15 2.42 -19.24 -15.18
CA VAL A 15 1.61 -18.76 -14.05
C VAL A 15 0.76 -19.87 -13.42
N LYS A 16 0.44 -20.96 -14.13
CA LYS A 16 -0.52 -22.00 -13.73
C LYS A 16 0.06 -23.16 -12.89
N TRP A 17 0.60 -22.84 -11.72
CA TRP A 17 0.68 -23.77 -10.57
C TRP A 17 1.78 -24.84 -10.60
N GLU A 18 2.21 -25.37 -11.74
CA GLU A 18 3.15 -26.51 -11.74
C GLU A 18 4.64 -26.12 -11.72
N GLY A 19 4.99 -24.85 -11.99
CA GLY A 19 6.37 -24.34 -11.93
C GLY A 19 6.48 -22.84 -11.56
N GLY A 20 5.41 -22.26 -11.03
CA GLY A 20 5.27 -20.82 -10.87
C GLY A 20 6.14 -20.26 -9.75
N LYS A 21 7.04 -19.33 -10.10
CA LYS A 21 7.77 -18.46 -9.14
C LYS A 21 6.86 -17.56 -8.30
N VAL A 22 5.55 -17.61 -8.50
CA VAL A 22 4.56 -16.74 -7.87
C VAL A 22 3.77 -17.55 -6.85
N THR A 23 4.03 -17.28 -5.58
CA THR A 23 3.25 -17.83 -4.47
C THR A 23 2.03 -16.95 -4.22
N TRP A 24 0.83 -17.48 -4.43
CA TRP A 24 -0.38 -16.77 -4.08
C TRP A 24 -0.57 -16.78 -2.56
N PRO A 25 -0.76 -15.59 -1.95
CA PRO A 25 -0.89 -15.50 -0.52
C PRO A 25 -2.20 -16.12 -0.06
N SER A 26 -2.16 -16.74 1.11
CA SER A 26 -3.35 -17.18 1.83
C SER A 26 -4.16 -15.97 2.33
N ASN A 27 -5.46 -16.18 2.56
CA ASN A 27 -6.34 -15.14 3.10
C ASN A 27 -5.84 -14.60 4.47
N GLU A 28 -5.09 -15.41 5.23
CA GLU A 28 -4.54 -15.02 6.52
C GLU A 28 -3.35 -14.05 6.38
N GLU A 29 -2.47 -14.29 5.41
CA GLU A 29 -1.34 -13.39 5.11
C GLU A 29 -1.83 -12.02 4.59
N VAL A 30 -2.88 -12.02 3.77
CA VAL A 30 -3.52 -10.78 3.30
C VAL A 30 -4.12 -10.00 4.47
N LYS A 31 -4.79 -10.67 5.42
CA LYS A 31 -5.32 -10.01 6.61
C LYS A 31 -4.21 -9.45 7.51
N GLY A 32 -3.14 -10.23 7.73
CA GLY A 32 -2.01 -9.82 8.55
C GLY A 32 -1.32 -8.56 7.99
N SER A 33 -1.00 -8.56 6.70
CA SER A 33 -0.41 -7.39 6.03
C SER A 33 -1.32 -6.16 6.04
N THR A 34 -2.63 -6.36 5.85
CA THR A 34 -3.61 -5.27 5.91
C THR A 34 -3.69 -4.63 7.30
N ILE A 35 -3.68 -5.44 8.37
CA ILE A 35 -3.73 -4.94 9.75
C ILE A 35 -2.52 -4.06 10.05
N VAL A 36 -1.32 -4.49 9.66
CA VAL A 36 -0.10 -3.69 9.86
C VAL A 36 -0.22 -2.33 9.16
N VAL A 37 -0.70 -2.32 7.91
CA VAL A 37 -0.90 -1.07 7.15
C VAL A 37 -1.93 -0.15 7.81
N ILE A 38 -3.05 -0.70 8.31
CA ILE A 38 -4.06 0.09 9.02
C ILE A 38 -3.46 0.76 10.25
N VAL A 39 -2.67 0.03 11.04
CA VAL A 39 -2.03 0.57 12.25
C VAL A 39 -1.03 1.67 11.89
N THR A 40 -0.17 1.45 10.90
CA THR A 40 0.84 2.45 10.51
C THR A 40 0.19 3.73 9.94
N VAL A 41 -0.85 3.59 9.13
CA VAL A 41 -1.60 4.73 8.60
C VAL A 41 -2.33 5.49 9.71
N ALA A 42 -2.94 4.79 10.66
CA ALA A 42 -3.60 5.42 11.81
C ALA A 42 -2.60 6.25 12.65
N LEU A 43 -1.41 5.71 12.91
CA LEU A 43 -0.35 6.43 13.61
C LEU A 43 0.12 7.66 12.84
N MET A 44 0.32 7.55 11.52
CA MET A 44 0.70 8.69 10.68
C MET A 44 -0.40 9.76 10.63
N ALA A 45 -1.67 9.36 10.57
CA ALA A 45 -2.79 10.30 10.58
C ALA A 45 -2.83 11.11 11.88
N VAL A 46 -2.62 10.46 13.04
CA VAL A 46 -2.53 11.15 14.33
C VAL A 46 -1.32 12.09 14.37
N TYR A 47 -0.16 11.64 13.89
CA TYR A 47 1.04 12.47 13.82
C TYR A 47 0.81 13.73 12.99
N PHE A 48 0.28 13.60 11.78
CA PHE A 48 -0.01 14.76 10.92
C PHE A 48 -1.05 15.68 11.56
N ALA A 49 -2.11 15.14 12.15
CA ALA A 49 -3.10 15.97 12.85
C ALA A 49 -2.48 16.81 13.97
N VAL A 50 -1.56 16.25 14.76
CA VAL A 50 -0.83 16.99 15.81
C VAL A 50 0.10 18.03 15.20
N VAL A 51 0.82 17.69 14.15
CA VAL A 51 1.76 18.61 13.49
C VAL A 51 1.02 19.77 12.82
N ASP A 52 -0.05 19.50 12.08
CA ASP A 52 -0.83 20.51 11.38
C ASP A 52 -1.47 21.49 12.35
N THR A 53 -2.04 20.98 13.45
CA THR A 53 -2.62 21.81 14.51
C THR A 53 -1.56 22.58 15.30
N GLY A 54 -0.43 21.94 15.64
CA GLY A 54 0.66 22.55 16.39
C GLY A 54 1.37 23.65 15.61
N ILE A 55 1.74 23.38 14.35
CA ILE A 55 2.36 24.37 13.46
C ILE A 55 1.34 25.47 13.13
N GLY A 56 0.09 25.12 12.80
CA GLY A 56 -0.96 26.11 12.53
C GLY A 56 -1.17 27.07 13.69
N TRP A 57 -1.22 26.57 14.92
CA TRP A 57 -1.30 27.39 16.12
C TRP A 57 -0.06 28.27 16.34
N ALA A 58 1.14 27.70 16.18
CA ALA A 58 2.39 28.42 16.34
C ALA A 58 2.53 29.56 15.31
N VAL A 59 2.16 29.29 14.06
CA VAL A 59 2.18 30.27 12.96
C VAL A 59 1.11 31.34 13.17
N ALA A 60 -0.12 30.97 13.57
CA ALA A 60 -1.17 31.93 13.87
C ALA A 60 -0.76 32.91 14.98
N LYS A 61 -0.11 32.39 16.04
CA LYS A 61 0.42 33.19 17.14
C LYS A 61 1.57 34.10 16.69
N MET A 62 2.44 33.63 15.79
CA MET A 62 3.56 34.42 15.27
C MET A 62 3.10 35.53 14.31
N LEU A 63 2.08 35.26 13.49
CA LEU A 63 1.54 36.23 12.53
C LEU A 63 0.53 37.21 13.15
N GLY A 64 0.16 37.03 14.42
CA GLY A 64 -0.83 37.89 15.09
C GLY A 64 -2.21 37.85 14.42
N VAL A 65 -2.51 36.78 13.66
CA VAL A 65 -3.82 36.55 13.04
C VAL A 65 -4.74 35.93 14.11
N ARG A 66 -4.94 36.72 15.17
CA ARG A 66 -5.95 36.73 16.24
C ARG A 66 -5.39 37.44 17.45
#